data_AF-A0A135S9F9-F1
#
_entry.id   AF-A0A135S9F9-F1
#
_cell.length_a   1.000
_cell.length_b   1.000
_cell.length_c   1.000
_cell.angle_alpha   90.00
_cell.angle_beta   90.00
_cell.angle_gamma   90.00
#
_symmetry.space_group_name_H-M   'P 1'
#
loop_
_entity.id
_entity.type
_entity.pdbx_description
1 polymer ?
#
loop_
_entity_poly.entity_id
_entity_poly.type
_entity_poly.pdbx_seq_one_letter_code
_entity_poly.pdbx_strand_id
1 'polypeptide(L)'
;MFDICGLPNRDRGASATASAVAGAIVAVFSVGVRMYSQLSRLDYIIGLDDYALIFSMLMSVPMSVVVVFTVQNGLGKDIWTLTPEQINEFFKVSAMAGNEVRKKRRVQAYQTRQAVLHRRALLCIHCHVCEDKFPVLLLAPICR
;
A
#
# COMPACT_ATOMS: atom_id res chain seq x y z
N MET A 1 23.06 -27.90 -13.46
CA MET A 1 22.79 -27.12 -14.68
C MET A 1 23.48 -25.76 -14.48
N PHE A 2 24.65 -25.59 -15.08
CA PHE A 2 25.45 -24.36 -15.00
C PHE A 2 25.10 -23.47 -16.20
N ASP A 3 25.12 -22.14 -16.01
CA ASP A 3 24.85 -21.17 -17.07
C ASP A 3 26.05 -20.93 -17.99
N ILE A 4 25.85 -20.12 -19.04
CA ILE A 4 26.86 -19.61 -19.99
C ILE A 4 28.17 -19.08 -19.34
N CYS A 5 28.15 -18.71 -18.07
CA CYS A 5 29.31 -18.23 -17.31
C CYS A 5 29.88 -19.26 -16.31
N GLY A 6 29.38 -20.50 -16.29
CA GLY A 6 29.80 -21.54 -15.34
C GLY A 6 29.33 -21.32 -13.90
N LEU A 7 28.48 -20.31 -13.65
CA LEU A 7 27.89 -20.09 -12.33
C LEU A 7 26.65 -20.97 -12.12
N PRO A 8 26.40 -21.43 -10.88
CA PRO A 8 25.15 -22.09 -10.55
C PRO A 8 23.99 -21.11 -10.67
N ASN A 9 22.93 -21.51 -11.37
CA ASN A 9 21.71 -20.72 -11.46
C ASN A 9 21.13 -20.49 -10.05
N ARG A 10 20.92 -19.23 -9.67
CA ARG A 10 20.47 -18.87 -8.33
C ARG A 10 18.98 -18.49 -8.32
N ASP A 11 18.16 -19.47 -7.98
CA ASP A 11 16.72 -19.28 -7.79
C ASP A 11 16.39 -18.84 -6.36
N ARG A 12 16.14 -17.53 -6.15
CA ARG A 12 15.65 -16.97 -4.87
C ARG A 12 14.14 -16.72 -4.86
N GLY A 13 13.44 -16.98 -5.96
CA GLY A 13 11.99 -16.81 -6.04
C GLY A 13 11.22 -17.68 -5.03
N ALA A 14 11.68 -18.92 -4.80
CA ALA A 14 11.02 -19.85 -3.89
C ALA A 14 10.98 -19.32 -2.44
N SER A 15 12.07 -18.72 -1.95
CA SER A 15 12.12 -18.16 -0.61
C SER A 15 11.26 -16.89 -0.47
N ALA A 16 11.19 -16.07 -1.50
CA ALA A 16 10.30 -14.90 -1.54
C ALA A 16 8.82 -15.29 -1.55
N THR A 17 8.47 -16.36 -2.28
CA THR A 17 7.10 -16.89 -2.28
C THR A 17 6.73 -17.50 -0.94
N ALA A 18 7.66 -18.27 -0.34
CA ALA A 18 7.44 -18.90 0.95
C ALA A 18 7.18 -17.86 2.06
N SER A 19 7.95 -16.77 2.11
CA SER A 19 7.73 -15.71 3.10
C SER A 19 6.42 -14.95 2.87
N ALA A 20 6.04 -14.69 1.61
CA ALA A 20 4.77 -14.05 1.28
C ALA A 20 3.56 -14.90 1.69
N VAL A 21 3.61 -16.21 1.42
CA VAL A 21 2.53 -17.15 1.79
C VAL A 21 2.48 -17.34 3.31
N ALA A 22 3.62 -17.52 3.97
CA ALA A 22 3.68 -17.65 5.42
C ALA A 22 3.13 -16.40 6.13
N GLY A 23 3.50 -15.20 5.65
CA GLY A 23 2.98 -13.95 6.16
C GLY A 23 1.47 -13.80 5.97
N ALA A 24 0.94 -14.20 4.81
CA ALA A 24 -0.50 -14.19 4.54
C ALA A 24 -1.27 -15.13 5.48
N ILE A 25 -0.76 -16.34 5.71
CA ILE A 25 -1.37 -17.30 6.63
C ILE A 25 -1.42 -16.73 8.05
N VAL A 26 -0.28 -16.22 8.56
CA VAL A 26 -0.20 -15.64 9.91
C VAL A 26 -1.15 -14.44 10.04
N ALA A 27 -1.25 -13.60 9.03
CA ALA A 27 -2.18 -12.48 9.03
C ALA A 27 -3.64 -12.95 9.14
N VAL A 28 -4.04 -13.95 8.35
CA VAL A 28 -5.41 -14.51 8.37
C VAL A 28 -5.73 -15.13 9.71
N PHE A 29 -4.79 -15.90 10.28
CA PHE A 29 -4.96 -16.49 11.60
C PHE A 29 -5.11 -15.42 12.69
N SER A 30 -4.24 -14.40 12.69
CA SER A 30 -4.30 -13.30 13.66
C SER A 30 -5.64 -12.57 13.63
N VAL A 31 -6.12 -12.23 12.42
CA VAL A 31 -7.42 -11.57 12.25
C VAL A 31 -8.58 -12.49 12.63
N GLY A 32 -8.50 -13.78 12.29
CA GLY A 32 -9.50 -14.78 12.66
C GLY A 32 -9.63 -14.92 14.18
N VAL A 33 -8.51 -15.02 14.90
CA VAL A 33 -8.50 -15.05 16.37
C VAL A 33 -9.10 -13.78 16.95
N ARG A 34 -8.76 -12.61 16.39
CA ARG A 34 -9.30 -11.32 16.84
C ARG A 34 -10.81 -11.25 16.66
N MET A 35 -11.32 -11.59 15.48
CA MET A 35 -12.75 -11.62 15.20
C MET A 35 -13.48 -12.62 16.10
N TYR A 36 -12.94 -13.83 16.26
CA TYR A 36 -13.52 -14.84 17.16
C TYR A 36 -13.59 -14.33 18.61
N SER A 37 -12.53 -13.67 19.09
CA SER A 37 -12.48 -13.13 20.45
C SER A 37 -13.50 -12.02 20.72
N GLN A 38 -13.83 -11.23 19.69
CA GLN A 38 -14.85 -10.19 19.77
C GLN A 38 -16.27 -10.75 19.61
N LEU A 39 -16.52 -11.67 18.68
CA LEU A 39 -17.83 -12.33 18.52
C LEU A 39 -18.23 -13.13 19.77
N SER A 40 -17.26 -13.61 20.53
CA SER A 40 -17.51 -14.31 21.80
C SER A 40 -18.04 -13.40 22.92
N ARG A 41 -18.01 -12.07 22.72
CA ARG A 41 -18.56 -11.09 23.67
C ARG A 41 -19.97 -10.70 23.26
N LEU A 42 -20.92 -10.83 24.17
CA LEU A 42 -22.35 -10.53 23.92
C LEU A 42 -22.64 -9.04 23.69
N ASP A 43 -21.79 -8.14 24.18
CA ASP A 43 -21.93 -6.68 24.04
C ASP A 43 -21.05 -6.08 22.92
N TYR A 44 -20.75 -6.85 21.88
CA TYR A 44 -19.83 -6.39 20.85
C TYR A 44 -20.48 -5.34 19.92
N ILE A 45 -19.96 -4.11 19.99
CA ILE A 45 -20.28 -3.01 19.09
C ILE A 45 -19.12 -2.87 18.10
N ILE A 46 -19.43 -2.95 16.80
CA ILE A 46 -18.44 -2.82 15.73
C ILE A 46 -17.79 -1.43 15.81
N GLY A 47 -16.50 -1.41 16.11
CA GLY A 47 -15.73 -0.20 16.27
C GLY A 47 -15.06 0.24 14.95
N LEU A 48 -14.51 1.46 14.96
CA LEU A 48 -13.65 1.95 13.87
C LEU A 48 -12.44 1.02 13.61
N ASP A 49 -11.97 0.36 14.67
CA ASP A 49 -10.86 -0.59 14.64
C ASP A 49 -11.14 -1.81 13.74
N ASP A 50 -12.37 -2.31 13.71
CA ASP A 50 -12.74 -3.48 12.90
C ASP A 50 -12.84 -3.14 11.42
N TYR A 51 -13.30 -1.92 11.10
CA TYR A 51 -13.26 -1.39 9.74
C TYR A 51 -11.82 -1.20 9.23
N ALA A 52 -10.93 -0.69 10.08
CA ALA A 52 -9.52 -0.57 9.74
C ALA A 52 -8.88 -1.94 9.49
N LEU A 53 -9.24 -2.95 10.30
CA LEU A 53 -8.79 -4.32 10.14
C LEU A 53 -9.23 -4.91 8.79
N ILE A 54 -10.51 -4.80 8.45
CA ILE A 54 -11.05 -5.29 7.17
C ILE A 54 -10.36 -4.60 5.99
N PHE A 55 -10.16 -3.29 6.07
CA PHE A 55 -9.48 -2.53 5.01
C PHE A 55 -8.01 -2.95 4.84
N SER A 56 -7.30 -3.16 5.96
CA SER A 56 -5.92 -3.63 5.93
C SER A 56 -5.79 -5.02 5.27
N MET A 57 -6.74 -5.92 5.57
CA MET A 57 -6.80 -7.25 4.94
C MET A 57 -7.09 -7.17 3.45
N LEU A 58 -8.05 -6.32 3.06
CA LEU A 58 -8.40 -6.11 1.67
C LEU A 58 -7.22 -5.58 0.84
N MET A 59 -6.33 -4.78 1.44
CA MET A 59 -5.11 -4.30 0.77
C MET A 59 -3.96 -5.31 0.81
N SER A 60 -3.87 -6.13 1.85
CA SER A 60 -2.79 -7.12 2.03
C SER A 60 -2.92 -8.28 1.04
N VAL A 61 -4.13 -8.83 0.86
CA VAL A 61 -4.39 -9.97 -0.04
C VAL A 61 -3.93 -9.74 -1.48
N PRO A 62 -4.30 -8.64 -2.18
CA PRO A 62 -3.85 -8.42 -3.56
C PRO A 62 -2.34 -8.24 -3.64
N MET A 63 -1.70 -7.71 -2.61
CA MET A 63 -0.24 -7.58 -2.57
C MET A 63 0.43 -8.95 -2.55
N SER A 64 -0.07 -9.89 -1.75
CA SER A 64 0.44 -11.27 -1.72
C SER A 64 0.28 -11.96 -3.08
N VAL A 65 -0.85 -11.77 -3.78
CA VAL A 65 -1.09 -12.35 -5.11
C VAL A 65 -0.09 -11.79 -6.14
N VAL A 66 0.15 -10.48 -6.12
CA VAL A 66 1.12 -9.84 -7.00
C VAL A 66 2.51 -10.45 -6.80
N VAL A 67 2.95 -10.65 -5.55
CA VAL A 67 4.28 -11.24 -5.27
C VAL A 67 4.40 -12.64 -5.86
N VAL A 68 3.39 -13.51 -5.68
CA VAL A 68 3.39 -14.87 -6.24
C VAL A 68 3.47 -14.84 -7.77
N PHE A 69 2.61 -14.05 -8.42
CA PHE A 69 2.59 -13.92 -9.88
C PHE A 69 3.92 -13.41 -10.44
N THR A 70 4.50 -12.44 -9.76
CA THR A 70 5.77 -11.81 -10.14
C THR A 70 6.94 -12.80 -10.02
N VAL A 71 6.95 -13.64 -8.98
CA VAL A 71 7.94 -14.73 -8.84
C VAL A 71 7.78 -15.80 -9.91
N GLN A 72 6.55 -16.17 -10.28
CA GLN A 72 6.36 -17.14 -11.37
C GLN A 72 6.88 -16.61 -12.71
N ASN A 73 6.80 -15.29 -12.92
CA ASN A 73 7.39 -14.61 -14.07
C ASN A 73 8.89 -14.32 -13.94
N GLY A 74 9.57 -14.95 -12.97
CA GLY A 74 11.03 -14.95 -12.86
C GLY A 74 11.62 -13.91 -11.92
N LEU A 75 10.82 -13.30 -11.03
CA LEU A 75 11.37 -12.49 -9.94
C LEU A 75 12.26 -13.34 -9.02
N GLY A 76 13.51 -12.90 -8.86
CA GLY A 76 14.50 -13.59 -8.03
C GLY A 76 15.28 -14.68 -8.76
N LYS A 77 15.15 -14.78 -10.08
CA LYS A 77 16.03 -15.56 -10.96
C LYS A 77 16.97 -14.62 -11.72
N ASP A 78 18.06 -15.17 -12.22
CA ASP A 78 19.02 -14.40 -12.99
C ASP A 78 18.45 -14.05 -14.39
N ILE A 79 18.63 -12.81 -14.85
CA ILE A 79 17.97 -12.26 -16.06
C ILE A 79 18.19 -13.10 -17.33
N TRP A 80 19.36 -13.72 -17.46
CA TRP A 80 19.73 -14.53 -18.63
C TRP A 80 19.03 -15.89 -18.68
N THR A 81 18.33 -16.29 -17.60
CA THR A 81 17.55 -17.55 -17.54
C THR A 81 16.08 -17.37 -17.92
N LEU A 82 15.61 -16.12 -18.07
CA LEU A 82 14.22 -15.80 -18.38
C LEU A 82 13.99 -15.68 -19.88
N THR A 83 12.77 -16.01 -20.32
CA THR A 83 12.31 -15.70 -21.68
C THR A 83 11.90 -14.22 -21.80
N PRO A 84 11.99 -13.62 -22.99
CA PRO A 84 11.58 -12.22 -23.20
C PRO A 84 10.11 -11.96 -22.85
N GLU A 85 9.22 -12.96 -22.99
CA GLU A 85 7.82 -12.85 -22.59
C GLU A 85 7.63 -12.75 -21.07
N GLN A 86 8.39 -13.51 -20.29
CA GLN A 86 8.34 -13.44 -18.82
C GLN A 86 8.75 -12.06 -18.30
N ILE A 87 9.77 -11.48 -18.92
CA ILE A 87 10.26 -10.13 -18.59
C ILE A 87 9.18 -9.09 -18.89
N ASN A 88 8.51 -9.20 -20.04
CA ASN A 88 7.47 -8.25 -20.42
C ASN A 88 6.24 -8.31 -19.49
N GLU A 89 5.79 -9.51 -19.12
CA GLU A 89 4.68 -9.69 -18.17
C GLU A 89 5.01 -9.15 -16.77
N PHE A 90 6.25 -9.30 -16.31
CA PHE A 90 6.73 -8.66 -15.07
C PHE A 90 6.61 -7.12 -15.12
N PHE A 91 7.10 -6.49 -16.19
CA PHE A 91 7.04 -5.04 -16.34
C PHE A 91 5.62 -4.52 -16.49
N LYS A 92 4.75 -5.29 -17.15
CA LYS A 92 3.34 -4.94 -17.32
C LYS A 92 2.60 -4.89 -15.99
N VAL A 93 2.78 -5.89 -15.12
CA VAL A 93 2.15 -5.91 -13.79
C VAL A 93 2.64 -4.77 -12.90
N SER A 94 3.95 -4.53 -12.87
CA SER A 94 4.52 -3.42 -12.08
C SER A 94 4.05 -2.05 -12.60
N ALA A 95 3.93 -1.88 -13.92
CA ALA A 95 3.40 -0.66 -14.51
C ALA A 95 1.92 -0.43 -14.17
N MET A 96 1.09 -1.48 -14.23
CA MET A 96 -0.33 -1.40 -13.84
C MET A 96 -0.49 -1.00 -12.37
N ALA A 97 0.26 -1.64 -11.46
CA ALA A 97 0.29 -1.28 -10.06
C ALA A 97 0.74 0.18 -9.85
N GLY A 98 1.78 0.62 -10.56
CA GLY A 98 2.28 1.99 -10.50
C GLY A 98 1.25 3.04 -10.95
N ASN A 99 0.46 2.73 -11.99
CA ASN A 99 -0.59 3.61 -12.50
C ASN A 99 -1.71 3.82 -11.47
N GLU A 100 -2.16 2.75 -10.81
CA GLU A 100 -3.17 2.83 -9.75
C GLU A 100 -2.67 3.65 -8.56
N VAL A 101 -1.43 3.43 -8.10
CA VAL A 101 -0.83 4.21 -7.01
C VAL A 101 -0.69 5.69 -7.41
N ARG A 102 -0.31 5.98 -8.65
CA ARG A 102 -0.22 7.35 -9.17
C ARG A 102 -1.60 8.01 -9.24
N LYS A 103 -2.65 7.28 -9.63
CA LYS A 103 -4.04 7.76 -9.64
C LYS A 103 -4.53 8.08 -8.23
N LYS A 104 -4.33 7.17 -7.27
CA LYS A 104 -4.67 7.41 -5.85
C LYS A 104 -3.93 8.61 -5.27
N ARG A 105 -2.62 8.77 -5.55
CA ARG A 105 -1.85 9.95 -5.12
C ARG A 105 -2.40 11.25 -5.71
N ARG A 106 -2.85 11.26 -6.97
CA ARG A 106 -3.50 12.43 -7.56
C ARG A 106 -4.81 12.77 -6.86
N VAL A 107 -5.65 11.77 -6.57
CA VAL A 107 -6.92 11.95 -5.84
C VAL A 107 -6.68 12.46 -4.42
N GLN A 108 -5.70 11.88 -3.71
CA GLN A 108 -5.35 12.30 -2.37
C GLN A 108 -4.78 13.72 -2.35
N ALA A 109 -3.90 14.07 -3.31
CA ALA A 109 -3.39 15.42 -3.45
C ALA A 109 -4.51 16.45 -3.71
N TYR A 110 -5.54 16.08 -4.49
CA TYR A 110 -6.71 16.92 -4.69
C TYR A 110 -7.52 17.10 -3.39
N GLN A 111 -7.80 16.01 -2.66
CA GLN A 111 -8.49 16.09 -1.37
C GLN A 111 -7.73 16.91 -0.33
N THR A 112 -6.41 16.75 -0.24
CA THR A 112 -5.59 17.54 0.69
C THR A 112 -5.63 19.03 0.31
N ARG A 113 -5.57 19.37 -0.98
CA ARG A 113 -5.73 20.76 -1.44
C ARG A 113 -7.11 21.33 -1.08
N GLN A 114 -8.16 20.55 -1.27
CA GLN A 114 -9.53 20.97 -0.95
C GLN A 114 -9.72 21.17 0.56
N ALA A 115 -9.16 20.29 1.39
CA ALA A 115 -9.20 20.42 2.85
C ALA A 115 -8.42 21.67 3.35
N VAL A 116 -7.28 22.00 2.74
CA VAL A 116 -6.52 23.22 3.04
C VAL A 116 -7.30 24.48 2.64
N LEU A 117 -7.94 24.47 1.46
CA LEU A 117 -8.80 25.58 1.03
C LEU A 117 -10.00 25.78 1.96
N HIS A 118 -10.69 24.71 2.35
CA HIS A 118 -11.79 24.79 3.32
C HIS A 118 -11.32 25.32 4.68
N ARG A 119 -10.16 24.87 5.18
CA ARG A 119 -9.62 25.36 6.46
C ARG A 119 -9.20 26.83 6.39
N ARG A 120 -8.63 27.28 5.26
CA ARG A 120 -8.33 28.71 5.03
C ARG A 120 -9.59 29.56 4.98
N ALA A 121 -10.64 29.12 4.28
CA ALA A 121 -11.91 29.82 4.21
C ALA A 121 -12.57 29.99 5.59
N LEU A 122 -12.54 28.94 6.42
CA LEU A 122 -13.03 29.02 7.81
C LEU A 122 -12.21 29.99 8.67
N LEU A 123 -10.88 30.02 8.51
CA LEU A 123 -10.03 30.98 9.21
C LEU A 123 -10.34 32.42 8.79
N CYS A 124 -10.59 32.66 7.49
CA CYS A 124 -10.98 33.99 6.98
C CYS A 124 -12.34 34.44 7.53
N ILE A 125 -13.32 33.54 7.63
CA ILE A 125 -14.65 33.86 8.22
C ILE A 125 -14.52 34.17 9.71
N HIS A 126 -13.65 33.46 10.44
CA HIS A 126 -13.49 33.67 11.88
C HIS A 126 -12.63 34.91 12.23
N CYS A 127 -11.68 35.30 11.37
CA CYS A 127 -10.78 36.43 11.64
C CYS A 127 -11.12 37.75 10.93
N HIS A 128 -12.08 37.81 9.99
CA HIS A 128 -12.44 39.03 9.25
C HIS A 128 -11.25 39.82 8.64
N VAL A 129 -10.11 39.14 8.43
CA VAL A 129 -8.90 39.67 7.77
C VAL A 129 -8.53 38.67 6.69
N CYS A 130 -8.90 39.02 5.46
CA CYS A 130 -8.52 38.30 4.26
C CYS A 130 -7.64 39.27 3.47
N GLU A 131 -6.31 39.16 3.62
CA GLU A 131 -5.43 39.90 2.73
C GLU A 131 -4.32 39.02 2.14
N ASP A 132 -4.30 39.08 0.82
CA ASP A 132 -3.47 38.39 -0.12
C ASP A 132 -2.00 38.79 0.01
N LYS A 133 -1.24 38.08 0.83
CA LYS A 133 0.20 37.79 0.66
C LYS A 133 0.76 37.24 1.97
N PHE A 134 0.90 35.93 2.08
CA PHE A 134 1.90 35.39 3.01
C PHE A 134 2.58 34.17 2.38
N PRO A 135 3.89 34.25 2.06
CA PRO A 135 4.69 33.06 1.82
C PRO A 135 4.82 32.29 3.14
N VAL A 136 5.02 31.00 2.98
CA VAL A 136 5.05 29.96 4.01
C VAL A 136 6.24 30.17 4.95
N LEU A 137 6.15 31.03 5.96
CA LEU A 137 6.98 30.96 7.16
C LEU A 137 6.49 31.98 8.20
N LEU A 138 6.38 31.56 9.45
CA LEU A 138 6.02 32.35 10.64
C LEU A 138 4.53 32.69 10.81
N LEU A 139 3.85 31.98 11.71
CA LEU A 139 2.89 32.51 12.70
C LEU A 139 2.17 31.36 13.43
N ALA A 140 2.86 30.76 14.41
CA ALA A 140 2.23 30.54 15.72
C ALA A 140 2.54 31.79 16.58
N PRO A 141 1.75 32.23 17.58
CA PRO A 141 0.50 31.71 18.14
C PRO A 141 -0.53 32.85 18.39
N ILE A 142 -1.54 33.03 17.54
CA ILE A 142 -2.62 34.00 17.84
C ILE A 142 -3.97 33.41 17.42
N CYS A 143 -4.45 32.48 18.23
CA CYS A 143 -5.88 32.33 18.49
C CYS A 143 -5.98 32.31 20.01
N ARG A 144 -6.27 33.49 20.57
CA ARG A 144 -6.68 33.68 21.95
C ARG A 144 -8.18 33.41 22.03
#